data_AF-A0A7S1E6I7-F1
#
_entry.id   AF-A0A7S1E6I7-F1
#
_cell.length_a   1.000
_cell.length_b   1.000
_cell.length_c   1.000
_cell.angle_alpha   90.00
_cell.angle_beta   90.00
_cell.angle_gamma   90.00
#
_symmetry.space_group_name_H-M   'P 1'
#
loop_
_entity.id
_entity.type
_entity.pdbx_description
1 polymer ?
#
loop_
_entity_poly.entity_id
_entity_poly.type
_entity_poly.pdbx_seq_one_letter_code
_entity_poly.pdbx_strand_id
1 'polypeptide(L)'
;MRPKHLIALVLLAAGSAFAQSQTPPATLPLLVGQGSGGSYSVPIQTLLFFTALGFLPAVILMMTAFTRIAIVLSLMRQALGTQAAPPNQVIVGLSLFLTFFVMSPTLDKVYAEAWQPYSAGSIGFDVALQRAEVPMRGFM
;
A
#
# COMPACT_ATOMS: atom_id res chain seq x y z
N MET A 1 -14.26 52.63 -12.70
CA MET A 1 -14.02 51.24 -12.26
C MET A 1 -13.51 50.44 -13.45
N ARG A 2 -12.61 49.48 -13.22
CA ARG A 2 -11.54 49.03 -14.13
C ARG A 2 -12.03 48.09 -15.26
N PRO A 3 -12.01 48.50 -16.55
CA PRO A 3 -12.32 47.61 -17.69
C PRO A 3 -11.20 46.62 -18.05
N LYS A 4 -10.04 46.69 -17.36
CA LYS A 4 -8.87 45.83 -17.62
C LYS A 4 -9.05 44.38 -17.16
N HIS A 5 -10.00 44.09 -16.27
CA HIS A 5 -10.23 42.73 -15.77
C HIS A 5 -11.11 41.87 -16.69
N LEU A 6 -11.93 42.49 -17.55
CA LEU A 6 -12.79 41.79 -18.50
C LEU A 6 -12.02 41.21 -19.68
N ILE A 7 -10.97 41.90 -20.14
CA ILE A 7 -10.11 41.43 -21.25
C ILE A 7 -9.21 40.27 -20.80
N ALA A 8 -8.73 40.29 -19.55
CA ALA A 8 -7.94 39.20 -18.98
C ALA A 8 -8.75 37.90 -18.77
N LEU A 9 -10.05 38.01 -18.47
CA LEU A 9 -10.93 36.86 -18.29
C LEU A 9 -11.24 36.15 -19.63
N VAL A 10 -11.35 36.91 -20.72
CA VAL A 10 -11.62 36.36 -22.07
C VAL A 10 -10.38 35.68 -22.66
N LEU A 11 -9.18 36.19 -22.37
CA LEU A 11 -7.92 35.56 -22.79
C LEU A 11 -7.61 34.26 -22.03
N LEU A 12 -8.09 34.11 -20.79
CA LEU A 12 -7.94 32.86 -20.05
C LEU A 12 -8.93 31.77 -20.51
N ALA A 13 -10.11 32.17 -21.00
CA ALA A 13 -11.11 31.25 -21.56
C ALA A 13 -10.73 30.73 -22.97
N ALA A 14 -9.95 31.50 -23.74
CA ALA A 14 -9.45 31.07 -25.04
C ALA A 14 -8.36 29.97 -24.93
N GLY A 15 -7.68 29.87 -23.79
CA GLY A 15 -6.73 28.79 -23.51
C GLY A 15 -7.39 27.41 -23.33
N SER A 16 -8.66 27.38 -22.93
CA SER A 16 -9.42 26.15 -22.70
C SER A 16 -9.91 25.47 -23.99
N ALA A 17 -9.84 26.15 -25.13
CA ALA A 17 -10.43 25.70 -26.39
C ALA A 17 -9.52 24.81 -27.26
N PHE A 18 -8.24 24.63 -26.91
CA PHE A 18 -7.29 23.82 -27.69
C PHE A 18 -6.94 22.44 -27.08
N ALA A 19 -7.66 21.98 -26.06
CA ALA A 19 -7.41 20.66 -25.44
C ALA A 19 -8.40 19.56 -25.86
N GLN A 20 -9.28 19.81 -26.84
CA GLN A 20 -10.17 18.77 -27.37
C GLN A 20 -9.53 18.11 -28.60
N SER A 21 -8.41 17.44 -28.38
CA SER A 21 -7.95 16.44 -29.34
C SER A 21 -8.89 15.25 -29.25
N GLN A 22 -9.47 14.91 -30.39
CA GLN A 22 -10.30 13.74 -30.62
C GLN A 22 -9.66 12.52 -29.94
N THR A 23 -10.32 11.99 -28.91
CA THR A 23 -10.08 10.62 -28.47
C THR A 23 -10.57 9.70 -29.59
N PRO A 24 -9.69 8.91 -30.23
CA PRO A 24 -10.14 7.78 -31.02
C PRO A 24 -10.99 6.87 -30.11
N PRO A 25 -11.96 6.12 -30.63
CA PRO A 25 -12.65 5.12 -29.82
C PRO A 25 -11.59 4.24 -29.17
N ALA A 26 -11.62 4.17 -27.83
CA ALA A 26 -10.70 3.37 -27.04
C ALA A 26 -10.94 1.88 -27.32
N THR A 27 -10.49 1.41 -28.48
CA THR A 27 -10.24 0.00 -28.74
C THR A 27 -8.93 -0.33 -28.03
N LEU A 28 -9.02 -0.55 -26.73
CA LEU A 28 -7.95 -1.18 -25.94
C LEU A 28 -7.47 -2.40 -26.75
N PRO A 29 -6.24 -2.41 -27.28
CA PRO A 29 -5.69 -3.61 -27.86
C PRO A 29 -5.63 -4.63 -26.73
N LEU A 30 -6.50 -5.64 -26.79
CA LEU A 30 -6.47 -6.82 -25.96
C LEU A 30 -5.19 -7.59 -26.31
N LEU A 31 -4.03 -7.08 -25.89
CA LEU A 31 -2.83 -7.88 -25.77
C LEU A 31 -3.09 -8.83 -24.60
N VAL A 32 -3.57 -10.01 -24.95
CA VAL A 32 -3.66 -11.17 -24.06
C VAL A 32 -2.24 -11.51 -23.64
N GLY A 33 -1.86 -11.08 -22.44
CA GLY A 33 -0.66 -11.58 -21.77
C GLY A 33 -0.91 -13.02 -21.36
N GLN A 34 -0.24 -13.97 -22.01
CA GLN A 34 -0.29 -15.38 -21.62
C GLN A 34 0.45 -15.58 -20.29
N GLY A 35 -0.31 -15.68 -19.20
CA GLY A 35 0.08 -16.29 -17.95
C GLY A 35 -0.82 -17.50 -17.68
N SER A 36 -0.25 -18.60 -17.19
CA SER A 36 -0.94 -19.88 -16.96
C SER A 36 -2.14 -19.71 -16.01
N GLY A 37 -3.36 -19.63 -16.56
CA GLY A 37 -4.60 -19.57 -15.76
C GLY A 37 -5.74 -18.72 -16.31
N GLY A 38 -5.56 -18.01 -17.43
CA GLY A 38 -6.63 -17.27 -18.08
C GLY A 38 -6.14 -15.95 -18.65
N SER A 39 -6.55 -15.66 -19.87
CA SER A 39 -6.20 -14.46 -20.62
C SER A 39 -6.89 -13.22 -20.06
N TYR A 40 -6.38 -12.65 -18.96
CA TYR A 40 -6.83 -11.36 -18.47
C TYR A 40 -6.31 -10.26 -19.39
N SER A 41 -7.16 -9.28 -19.71
CA SER A 41 -6.74 -8.09 -20.44
C SER A 41 -5.77 -7.27 -19.57
N VAL A 42 -4.77 -6.63 -20.18
CA VAL A 42 -3.82 -5.73 -19.48
C VAL A 42 -4.52 -4.77 -18.51
N PRO A 43 -5.70 -4.18 -18.83
CA PRO A 43 -6.46 -3.37 -17.87
C PRO A 43 -6.95 -4.12 -16.64
N ILE A 44 -7.44 -5.36 -16.79
CA ILE A 44 -7.91 -6.19 -15.66
C ILE A 44 -6.73 -6.58 -14.77
N GLN A 45 -5.60 -6.98 -15.34
CA GLN A 45 -4.37 -7.28 -14.59
C GLN A 45 -3.88 -6.06 -13.80
N THR A 46 -3.93 -4.88 -14.40
CA THR A 46 -3.55 -3.62 -13.75
C THR A 46 -4.50 -3.27 -12.60
N LEU A 47 -5.82 -3.45 -12.79
CA LEU A 47 -6.82 -3.25 -11.74
C LEU A 47 -6.58 -4.18 -10.55
N LEU A 48 -6.36 -5.47 -10.80
CA LEU A 48 -6.07 -6.45 -9.74
C LEU A 48 -4.77 -6.12 -9.00
N PHE A 49 -3.73 -5.68 -9.72
CA PHE A 49 -2.47 -5.26 -9.12
C PHE A 49 -2.66 -4.07 -8.16
N PHE A 50 -3.34 -3.00 -8.59
CA PHE A 50 -3.62 -1.86 -7.72
C PHE A 50 -4.49 -2.22 -6.52
N THR A 51 -5.45 -3.12 -6.72
CA THR A 51 -6.29 -3.64 -5.63
C THR A 51 -5.42 -4.36 -4.60
N ALA A 52 -4.58 -5.31 -5.02
CA ALA A 52 -3.68 -6.02 -4.14
C ALA A 52 -2.72 -5.08 -3.40
N LEU A 53 -2.17 -4.08 -4.09
CA LEU A 53 -1.25 -3.10 -3.52
C LEU A 53 -1.94 -2.24 -2.45
N GLY A 54 -3.22 -1.88 -2.63
CA GLY A 54 -4.01 -1.16 -1.63
C GLY A 54 -4.29 -1.94 -0.35
N PHE A 55 -4.48 -3.27 -0.45
CA PHE A 55 -4.69 -4.13 0.72
C PHE A 55 -3.39 -4.55 1.41
N LEU A 56 -2.27 -4.55 0.69
CA LEU A 56 -0.96 -4.99 1.19
C LEU A 56 -0.57 -4.41 2.56
N PRO A 57 -0.65 -3.10 2.83
CA PRO A 57 -0.27 -2.55 4.14
C PRO A 57 -1.17 -3.07 5.27
N ALA A 58 -2.47 -3.24 5.04
CA ALA A 58 -3.39 -3.74 6.04
C ALA A 58 -3.12 -5.22 6.37
N VAL A 59 -2.87 -6.05 5.35
CA VAL A 59 -2.53 -7.46 5.52
C VAL A 59 -1.23 -7.63 6.31
N ILE A 60 -0.20 -6.84 5.99
CA ILE A 60 1.07 -6.88 6.73
C ILE A 60 0.85 -6.59 8.21
N LEU A 61 0.10 -5.54 8.55
CA LEU A 61 -0.21 -5.23 9.95
C LEU A 61 -0.97 -6.37 10.63
N MET A 62 -1.94 -6.99 9.95
CA MET A 62 -2.71 -8.12 10.51
C MET A 62 -1.88 -9.39 10.71
N MET A 63 -0.84 -9.60 9.91
CA MET A 63 0.09 -10.73 10.05
C MET A 63 1.14 -10.52 11.16
N THR A 64 1.14 -9.35 11.81
CA THR A 64 2.11 -9.00 12.86
C THR A 64 1.46 -8.90 14.26
N ALA A 65 2.25 -8.59 15.30
CA ALA A 65 1.73 -8.32 16.65
C ALA A 65 0.89 -7.03 16.75
N PHE A 66 0.83 -6.20 15.71
CA PHE A 66 0.11 -4.93 15.72
C PHE A 66 -1.33 -5.08 16.21
N THR A 67 -2.09 -6.03 15.66
CA THR A 67 -3.50 -6.24 16.02
C THR A 67 -3.66 -6.57 17.50
N ARG A 68 -2.80 -7.45 18.06
CA ARG A 68 -2.86 -7.84 19.47
C ARG A 68 -2.55 -6.64 20.38
N ILE A 69 -1.49 -5.89 20.07
CA ILE A 69 -1.07 -4.73 20.86
C ILE A 69 -2.15 -3.63 20.80
N ALA A 70 -2.68 -3.33 19.61
CA ALA A 70 -3.71 -2.31 19.43
C ALA A 70 -5.00 -2.65 20.19
N ILE A 71 -5.41 -3.91 20.19
CA ILE A 71 -6.59 -4.36 20.95
C ILE A 71 -6.35 -4.21 22.45
N VAL A 72 -5.21 -4.68 22.98
CA VAL A 72 -4.90 -4.58 24.41
C VAL A 72 -4.86 -3.13 24.88
N LEU A 73 -4.20 -2.24 24.13
CA LEU A 73 -4.15 -0.81 24.44
C LEU A 73 -5.53 -0.14 24.33
N SER A 74 -6.36 -0.54 23.35
CA SER A 74 -7.75 -0.09 23.23
C SER A 74 -8.55 -0.51 24.46
N LEU A 75 -8.53 -1.80 24.83
CA LEU A 75 -9.21 -2.35 26.01
C LEU A 75 -8.77 -1.64 27.30
N MET A 76 -7.48 -1.34 27.43
CA MET A 76 -6.96 -0.58 28.56
C MET A 76 -7.55 0.84 28.62
N ARG A 77 -7.75 1.51 27.47
CA ARG A 77 -8.44 2.80 27.42
C ARG A 77 -9.88 2.70 27.95
N GLN A 78 -10.65 1.67 27.57
CA GLN A 78 -12.00 1.52 28.12
C GLN A 78 -11.99 1.26 29.64
N ALA A 79 -10.99 0.52 30.12
CA ALA A 79 -10.85 0.23 31.56
C ALA A 79 -10.55 1.47 32.42
N LEU A 80 -9.91 2.51 31.85
CA LEU A 80 -9.58 3.75 32.56
C LEU A 80 -10.80 4.64 32.84
N GLY A 81 -11.98 4.34 32.28
CA GLY A 81 -13.23 5.07 32.55
C GLY A 81 -13.26 6.52 32.07
N THR A 82 -12.19 7.01 31.44
CA THR A 82 -12.10 8.36 30.86
C THR A 82 -12.28 8.31 29.35
N GLN A 83 -13.17 9.14 28.80
CA GLN A 83 -13.58 9.06 27.39
C GLN A 83 -12.57 9.68 26.40
N ALA A 84 -11.57 10.41 26.89
CA ALA A 84 -10.71 11.26 26.05
C ALA A 84 -9.22 10.89 26.09
N ALA A 85 -8.76 10.14 27.10
CA ALA A 85 -7.36 9.76 27.22
C ALA A 85 -7.20 8.24 27.11
N PRO A 86 -6.31 7.70 26.26
CA PRO A 86 -5.50 8.35 25.21
C PRO A 86 -6.21 8.44 23.83
N PRO A 87 -5.86 9.42 22.97
CA PRO A 87 -6.39 9.53 21.60
C PRO A 87 -6.10 8.29 20.74
N ASN A 88 -6.97 7.99 19.78
CA ASN A 88 -6.79 6.82 18.89
C ASN A 88 -5.47 6.89 18.10
N GLN A 89 -5.07 8.09 17.66
CA GLN A 89 -3.81 8.29 16.96
C GLN A 89 -2.58 7.91 17.80
N VAL A 90 -2.63 8.17 19.12
CA VAL A 90 -1.55 7.81 20.05
C VAL A 90 -1.49 6.31 20.24
N ILE A 91 -2.65 5.65 20.41
CA ILE A 91 -2.73 4.18 20.52
C ILE A 91 -2.14 3.54 19.27
N VAL A 92 -2.54 3.98 18.08
CA VAL A 92 -2.02 3.44 16.82
C VAL A 92 -0.52 3.66 16.71
N GLY A 93 -0.02 4.87 17.02
CA GLY A 93 1.42 5.17 17.00
C GLY A 93 2.23 4.29 17.95
N LEU A 94 1.78 4.14 19.20
CA LEU A 94 2.39 3.25 20.19
C LEU A 94 2.36 1.80 19.74
N SER A 95 1.23 1.36 19.18
CA SER A 95 1.07 -0.01 18.67
C SER A 95 2.09 -0.31 17.58
N LEU A 96 2.28 0.62 16.64
CA LEU A 96 3.18 0.46 15.52
C LEU A 96 4.66 0.44 15.97
N PHE A 97 5.03 1.33 16.89
CA PHE A 97 6.38 1.34 17.47
C PHE A 97 6.69 0.06 18.26
N LEU A 98 5.77 -0.37 19.13
CA LEU A 98 5.93 -1.62 19.87
C LEU A 98 5.95 -2.85 18.94
N THR A 99 5.20 -2.80 17.84
CA THR A 99 5.24 -3.87 16.83
C THR A 99 6.62 -3.99 16.22
N PHE A 100 7.25 -2.88 15.81
CA PHE A 100 8.61 -2.92 15.29
C PHE A 100 9.62 -3.43 16.32
N PHE A 101 9.49 -3.01 17.58
CA PHE A 101 10.34 -3.50 18.65
C PHE A 101 10.22 -5.03 18.84
N VAL A 102 8.99 -5.56 18.90
CA VAL A 102 8.75 -7.00 19.06
C VAL A 102 9.13 -7.78 17.80
N MET A 103 9.00 -7.18 16.61
CA MET A 103 9.31 -7.81 15.32
C MET A 103 10.78 -7.75 14.91
N SER A 104 11.63 -6.96 15.58
CA SER A 104 13.07 -6.84 15.26
C SER A 104 13.74 -8.19 14.92
N PRO A 105 13.68 -9.24 15.76
CA PRO A 105 14.39 -10.50 15.47
C PRO A 105 13.82 -11.25 14.25
N THR A 106 12.53 -11.09 13.95
CA THR A 106 11.91 -11.69 12.77
C THR A 106 12.34 -10.95 11.50
N LEU A 107 12.37 -9.61 11.55
CA LEU A 107 12.83 -8.77 10.44
C LEU A 107 14.31 -9.01 10.14
N ASP A 108 15.15 -9.17 11.17
CA ASP A 108 16.58 -9.46 11.01
C ASP A 108 16.81 -10.81 10.28
N LYS A 109 16.03 -11.84 10.62
CA LYS A 109 16.08 -13.14 9.93
C LYS A 109 15.64 -13.02 8.47
N VAL A 110 14.53 -12.34 8.20
CA VAL A 110 14.06 -12.08 6.81
C VAL A 110 15.13 -11.34 6.02
N TYR A 111 15.79 -10.36 6.64
CA TYR A 111 16.85 -9.59 5.99
C TYR A 111 18.05 -10.48 5.60
N ALA A 112 18.55 -11.29 6.54
CA ALA A 112 19.71 -12.15 6.31
C ALA A 112 19.41 -13.32 5.34
N GLU A 113 18.24 -13.95 5.46
CA GLU A 113 17.92 -15.20 4.75
C GLU A 113 17.27 -14.99 3.38
N ALA A 114 16.54 -13.88 3.19
CA ALA A 114 15.83 -13.58 1.95
C ALA A 114 16.39 -12.35 1.24
N TRP A 115 16.48 -11.20 1.92
CA TRP A 115 16.84 -9.93 1.26
C TRP A 115 18.30 -9.86 0.80
N GLN A 116 19.24 -10.22 1.68
CA GLN A 116 20.67 -10.21 1.36
C GLN A 116 21.03 -11.14 0.18
N PRO A 117 20.60 -12.42 0.14
CA PRO A 117 20.89 -13.28 -1.00
C PRO A 117 20.14 -12.86 -2.29
N TYR A 118 18.94 -12.29 -2.17
CA TYR A 118 18.20 -11.75 -3.32
C TYR A 118 18.90 -10.55 -3.94
N SER A 119 19.33 -9.59 -3.13
CA SER A 119 20.04 -8.39 -3.60
C SER A 119 21.43 -8.71 -4.18
N ALA A 120 22.08 -9.78 -3.69
CA ALA A 120 23.32 -10.32 -4.27
C ALA A 120 23.10 -11.15 -5.56
N GLY A 121 21.86 -11.32 -6.03
CA GLY A 121 21.53 -12.09 -7.23
C GLY A 121 21.73 -13.60 -7.09
N SER A 122 21.91 -14.10 -5.87
CA SER A 122 22.17 -15.52 -5.59
C SER A 122 20.90 -16.38 -5.55
N ILE A 123 19.72 -15.78 -5.42
CA ILE A 123 18.41 -16.47 -5.44
C ILE A 123 17.39 -15.69 -6.26
N GLY A 124 16.45 -16.41 -6.89
CA GLY A 124 15.28 -15.81 -7.55
C GLY A 124 14.23 -15.32 -6.55
N PHE A 125 13.32 -14.47 -7.01
CA PHE A 125 12.25 -13.87 -6.20
C PHE A 125 11.36 -14.92 -5.51
N ASP A 126 11.02 -16.01 -6.21
CA ASP A 126 10.20 -17.10 -5.66
C ASP A 126 10.85 -17.77 -4.44
N VAL A 127 12.16 -18.01 -4.51
CA VAL A 127 12.93 -18.61 -3.41
C VAL A 127 13.11 -17.61 -2.26
N ALA A 128 13.26 -16.32 -2.57
CA ALA A 128 13.33 -15.27 -1.56
C ALA A 128 12.00 -15.19 -0.77
N LEU A 129 10.85 -15.29 -1.44
CA LEU A 129 9.54 -15.34 -0.80
C LEU A 129 9.39 -16.57 0.11
N GLN A 130 9.77 -17.76 -0.37
CA GLN A 130 9.72 -18.98 0.43
C GLN A 130 10.57 -18.90 1.69
N ARG A 131 11.78 -18.32 1.59
CA ARG A 131 12.67 -18.11 2.74
C ARG A 131 12.14 -17.05 3.71
N ALA A 132 11.53 -15.98 3.19
CA ALA A 132 10.92 -14.94 4.02
C ALA A 132 9.66 -15.44 4.78
N GLU A 133 8.95 -16.43 4.23
CA GLU A 133 7.76 -17.01 4.86
C GLU A 133 8.09 -17.77 6.15
N VAL A 134 9.22 -18.46 6.22
CA VAL A 134 9.63 -19.28 7.37
C VAL A 134 9.69 -18.48 8.69
N PRO A 135 10.44 -17.37 8.80
CA PRO A 135 10.48 -16.58 10.03
C PRO A 135 9.14 -15.91 10.34
N MET A 136 8.38 -15.49 9.33
CA MET A 136 7.05 -14.90 9.51
C MET A 136 6.05 -15.92 10.10
N ARG A 137 6.08 -17.16 9.63
CA ARG A 137 5.28 -18.26 10.19
C ARG A 137 5.74 -18.67 11.57
N GLY A 138 7.03 -18.59 11.87
CA GLY A 138 7.55 -18.84 13.20
C GLY A 138 7.10 -17.80 14.25
N PHE A 139 6.65 -16.62 13.82
CA PHE A 139 6.12 -15.59 14.69
C PHE A 139 4.62 -15.73 14.98
N MET A 140 3.88 -16.31 14.03
CA MET A 140 2.43 -16.54 14.12
C MET A 140 2.09 -17.67 15.10
#